data_AF-A0A9E4RW10-F1
#
_entry.id   AF-A0A9E4RW10-F1
#
_cell.length_a   1.000
_cell.length_b   1.000
_cell.length_c   1.000
_cell.angle_alpha   90.00
_cell.angle_beta   90.00
_cell.angle_gamma   90.00
#
_symmetry.space_group_name_H-M   'P 1'
#
loop_
_entity.id
_entity.type
_entity.pdbx_description
1 polymer ?
#
loop_
_entity_poly.entity_id
_entity_poly.type
_entity_poly.pdbx_seq_one_letter_code
_entity_poly.pdbx_strand_id
1 'polypeptide(L)' 'MVSDELLEILRCPHCVQEREGMLVLMKDTWLVCQEEADYCGRKYPILDDIPVMLIDEGDKWISVAEEDLPVPPPER' A
#
# COMPACT_ATOMS: atom_id res chain seq x y z
N MET A 1 7.65 15.30 -5.38
CA MET A 1 6.93 14.36 -6.28
C MET A 1 7.80 13.12 -6.38
N VAL A 2 7.30 12.00 -5.86
CA VAL A 2 7.94 10.68 -6.05
C VAL A 2 7.85 10.34 -7.54
N SER A 3 8.92 9.88 -8.18
CA SER A 3 8.92 9.62 -9.63
C SER A 3 8.08 8.39 -9.99
N ASP A 4 7.40 8.44 -11.12
CA ASP A 4 6.55 7.34 -11.62
C ASP A 4 7.35 6.03 -11.76
N GLU A 5 8.62 6.10 -12.16
CA GLU A 5 9.53 4.94 -12.20
C GLU A 5 9.75 4.29 -10.81
N LEU A 6 9.77 5.07 -9.72
CA LEU A 6 9.92 4.50 -8.38
C LEU A 6 8.64 3.77 -7.95
N LEU A 7 7.47 4.32 -8.30
CA LEU A 7 6.17 3.66 -8.09
C LEU A 7 6.05 2.37 -8.89
N GLU A 8 6.60 2.33 -10.10
CA GLU A 8 6.66 1.12 -10.94
C GLU A 8 7.59 0.03 -10.39
N ILE A 9 8.56 0.38 -9.53
CA ILE A 9 9.45 -0.59 -8.86
C ILE A 9 8.90 -1.04 -7.50
N LEU A 10 8.08 -0.21 -6.85
CA LEU A 10 7.54 -0.50 -5.53
C LEU A 10 6.66 -1.76 -5.56
N ARG A 11 7.03 -2.72 -4.70
CA ARG A 11 6.30 -3.98 -4.50
C ARG A 11 5.88 -4.15 -3.06
N CYS A 12 4.77 -4.85 -2.88
CA CYS A 12 4.27 -5.24 -1.57
C CYS A 12 5.30 -6.11 -0.85
N PRO A 13 5.76 -5.71 0.36
CA PRO A 13 6.83 -6.42 1.08
C PRO A 13 6.44 -7.85 1.47
N HIS A 14 5.14 -8.12 1.59
CA HIS A 14 4.63 -9.46 1.84
C HIS A 14 4.60 -10.33 0.57
N CYS A 15 4.10 -9.81 -0.56
CA CYS A 15 3.86 -10.64 -1.75
C CYS A 15 5.12 -10.85 -2.60
N VAL A 16 6.06 -9.90 -2.58
CA VAL A 16 7.24 -9.92 -3.46
C VAL A 16 8.14 -11.15 -3.30
N GLN A 17 8.01 -11.88 -2.18
CA GLN A 17 8.78 -13.10 -1.93
C GLN A 17 8.33 -14.27 -2.82
N GLU A 18 7.07 -14.28 -3.23
CA GLU A 18 6.45 -15.40 -3.98
C GLU A 18 5.81 -14.96 -5.29
N ARG A 19 5.52 -13.66 -5.46
CA ARG A 19 4.72 -13.08 -6.55
C ARG A 19 5.24 -11.71 -6.97
N GLU A 20 4.57 -11.11 -7.96
CA GLU A 20 4.90 -9.75 -8.40
C GLU A 20 4.65 -8.74 -7.26
N GLY A 21 3.50 -8.79 -6.58
CA GLY A 21 3.22 -7.90 -5.45
C GLY A 21 2.98 -6.44 -5.89
N MET A 22 2.22 -6.25 -6.96
CA MET A 22 1.94 -4.92 -7.52
C MET A 22 1.21 -4.01 -6.52
N LEU A 23 1.63 -2.75 -6.46
CA LEU A 23 1.04 -1.69 -5.65
C LEU A 23 0.46 -0.60 -6.55
N VAL A 24 -0.67 -0.04 -6.13
CA VAL A 24 -1.31 1.11 -6.78
C VAL A 24 -1.40 2.26 -5.79
N LEU A 25 -0.99 3.45 -6.23
CA LEU A 25 -1.16 4.68 -5.45
C LEU A 25 -2.62 5.11 -5.48
N MET A 26 -3.18 5.33 -4.30
CA MET A 26 -4.57 5.66 -4.06
C MET A 26 -4.67 6.90 -3.19
N LYS A 27 -5.53 7.85 -3.60
CA LYS A 27 -5.76 9.11 -2.88
C LYS A 27 -4.45 9.87 -2.55
N ASP A 28 -3.42 9.69 -3.37
CA ASP A 28 -2.05 10.22 -3.20
C ASP A 28 -1.37 9.94 -1.85
N THR A 29 -1.96 9.08 -1.01
CA THR A 29 -1.55 8.89 0.40
C THR A 29 -1.56 7.43 0.83
N TRP A 30 -1.92 6.51 -0.07
CA TRP A 30 -2.00 5.07 0.21
C TRP A 30 -1.40 4.25 -0.92
N LEU A 31 -0.65 3.21 -0.59
CA LEU A 31 -0.23 2.18 -1.52
C LEU A 31 -1.05 0.91 -1.26
N VAL A 32 -1.83 0.49 -2.25
CA VAL A 32 -2.74 -0.66 -2.12
C VAL A 32 -2.24 -1.83 -2.96
N CYS A 33 -2.14 -3.01 -2.35
CA CYS A 33 -1.73 -4.22 -3.04
C CYS A 33 -2.87 -4.81 -3.88
N GLN A 34 -2.63 -5.01 -5.18
CA GLN A 34 -3.59 -5.51 -6.17
C GLN A 34 -3.44 -7.03 -6.44
N GLU A 35 -2.71 -7.75 -5.61
CA GLU A 35 -2.44 -9.18 -5.83
C GLU A 35 -3.70 -10.04 -5.58
N GLU A 36 -4.24 -10.63 -6.64
CA GLU A 36 -5.49 -11.39 -6.62
C GLU A 36 -5.31 -12.83 -6.10
N ALA A 37 -4.12 -13.42 -6.28
CA ALA A 37 -3.91 -14.86 -6.11
C ALA A 37 -4.10 -15.40 -4.68
N ASP A 38 -4.09 -14.55 -3.64
CA ASP A 38 -4.53 -14.87 -2.26
C ASP A 38 -5.26 -13.69 -1.58
N TYR A 39 -5.74 -12.71 -2.36
CA TYR A 39 -6.32 -11.46 -1.85
C TYR A 39 -5.47 -10.82 -0.72
N CYS A 40 -4.30 -10.28 -1.07
CA CYS A 40 -3.44 -9.63 -0.07
C CYS A 40 -4.15 -8.43 0.56
N GLY A 41 -4.71 -7.54 -0.26
CA GLY A 41 -5.58 -6.42 0.15
C GLY A 41 -4.96 -5.40 1.11
N ARG A 42 -3.66 -5.54 1.43
CA ARG A 42 -2.91 -4.66 2.34
C ARG A 42 -2.83 -3.26 1.78
N LYS A 43 -2.97 -2.29 2.67
CA LYS A 43 -2.98 -0.87 2.33
C LYS A 43 -1.98 -0.15 3.22
N TYR A 44 -0.91 0.35 2.63
CA TYR A 44 0.20 0.98 3.34
C TYR A 44 0.06 2.50 3.27
N PRO A 45 0.00 3.20 4.41
CA PRO A 45 -0.12 4.66 4.41
C PRO A 45 1.20 5.32 4.01
N ILE A 46 1.11 6.49 3.39
CA ILE A 46 2.23 7.40 3.15
C ILE A 46 2.14 8.51 4.19
N LEU A 47 3.10 8.55 5.11
CA LEU A 47 3.19 9.55 6.18
C LEU A 47 4.42 10.42 5.92
N ASP A 48 4.27 11.75 5.93
CA ASP A 48 5.36 12.70 5.65
C ASP A 48 6.12 12.39 4.35
N ASP A 49 5.39 12.07 3.27
CA ASP A 49 5.94 11.62 1.97
C ASP A 49 6.77 10.31 2.03
N ILE A 50 6.74 9.58 3.15
CA ILE A 50 7.44 8.30 3.36
C ILE A 50 6.41 7.16 3.38
N PRO A 51 6.47 6.22 2.42
CA PRO A 51 5.65 5.01 2.46
C PRO A 51 5.97 4.13 3.68
N VAL A 52 4.98 3.86 4.52
CA VAL A 52 5.11 2.98 5.68
C VAL A 52 4.89 1.53 5.24
N MET A 53 5.93 0.93 4.68
CA MET A 53 5.93 -0.43 4.13
C MET A 53 6.11 -1.52 5.20
N LEU A 54 5.45 -1.37 6.35
CA LEU A 54 5.42 -2.38 7.42
C LEU A 54 4.20 -3.28 7.24
N ILE A 55 4.40 -4.60 7.29
CA ILE A 55 3.32 -5.59 7.11
C ILE A 55 2.21 -5.36 8.14
N ASP A 56 2.58 -5.17 9.41
CA ASP A 56 1.63 -4.93 10.50
C ASP A 56 0.77 -3.67 10.28
N GLU A 57 1.33 -2.64 9.64
CA GLU A 57 0.56 -1.43 9.29
C GLU A 57 -0.39 -1.71 8.14
N GLY A 58 0.06 -2.43 7.11
CA GLY A 58 -0.77 -2.86 5.98
C GLY A 58 -1.96 -3.74 6.40
N ASP A 59 -1.76 -4.61 7.39
CA ASP A 59 -2.78 -5.54 7.90
C ASP A 59 -3.98 -4.82 8.53
N LYS A 60 -3.76 -3.67 9.19
CA LYS A 60 -4.83 -2.89 9.84
C LYS A 60 -5.92 -2.44 8.86
N TRP A 61 -5.59 -2.33 7.58
CA TRP A 61 -6.45 -1.73 6.56
C TRP A 61 -7.02 -2.74 5.56
N ILE A 62 -6.70 -4.04 5.69
CA ILE A 62 -7.18 -5.08 4.76
C ILE A 62 -8.71 -5.05 4.65
N SER A 63 -9.42 -4.93 5.78
CA SER A 63 -10.88 -4.93 5.84
C SER A 63 -11.54 -3.58 5.52
N VAL A 64 -10.76 -2.51 5.40
CA VAL A 64 -11.27 -1.17 5.09
C VAL A 64 -11.39 -1.04 3.57
N ALA A 65 -12.56 -0.63 3.08
CA ALA A 65 -12.73 -0.38 1.65
C ALA A 65 -11.84 0.78 1.21
N GLU A 66 -11.36 0.73 -0.03
CA GLU A 66 -10.45 1.75 -0.57
C GLU A 66 -11.06 3.17 -0.54
N GLU A 67 -12.37 3.26 -0.76
CA GLU A 67 -13.18 4.48 -0.67
C GLU A 67 -13.27 5.04 0.75
N ASP A 68 -13.16 4.19 1.78
CA ASP A 68 -13.25 4.57 3.20
C ASP A 68 -11.89 4.90 3.84
N LEU A 69 -10.79 4.76 3.10
CA LEU A 69 -9.46 5.12 3.60
C LEU A 69 -9.39 6.62 4.00
N PRO A 70 -8.92 6.95 5.21
CA PRO A 70 -8.81 8.33 5.68
C PRO A 70 -7.72 9.10 4.94
N VAL A 71 -7.93 10.40 4.77
CA VAL A 71 -6.96 11.34 4.18
C VAL A 71 -6.91 12.60 5.07
N PRO A 72 -5.76 12.93 5.69
CA PRO A 72 -4.50 12.19 5.66
C PRO A 72 -4.62 10.84 6.42
N PRO A 73 -3.73 9.87 6.15
CA PRO A 73 -3.65 8.65 6.94
C PRO A 73 -3.35 8.97 8.42
N PRO A 74 -3.86 8.17 9.38
CA PRO A 74 -3.58 8.39 10.79
C PRO A 74 -2.12 8.10 11.13
N GLU A 75 -1.53 8.90 12.01
CA GLU A 75 -0.10 8.83 12.33
C GLU A 75 0.30 7.68 13.26
N ARG A 76 -0.66 6.99 13.91
CA ARG A 76 -0.56 5.66 14.56
C ARG A 76 -1.79 5.33 15.39
#